data_AF-A0A940KNV2-F1
#
_entry.id   AF-A0A940KNV2-F1
#
_cell.length_a   1.000
_cell.length_b   1.000
_cell.length_c   1.000
_cell.angle_alpha   90.00
_cell.angle_beta   90.00
_cell.angle_gamma   90.00
#
_symmetry.space_group_name_H-M   'P 1'
#
loop_
_entity.id
_entity.type
_entity.pdbx_description
1 polymer ?
#
loop_
_entity_poly.entity_id
_entity_poly.type
_entity_poly.pdbx_seq_one_letter_code
_entity_poly.pdbx_strand_id
1 'polypeptide(L)'
;MNNNSIGNKYPPQTHVIISANLRVLRGHKKISRGAVAYEAQISVTTLRKLELGDCASVSIWRLFDVCKYFKVEPHTLLIDGYYDDPANLPIL
;
A
#
# COMPACT_ATOMS: atom_id res chain seq x y z
N MET A 1 -23.34 -30.68 -10.84
CA MET A 1 -22.49 -30.31 -9.68
C MET A 1 -22.33 -28.80 -9.72
N ASN A 2 -22.79 -28.11 -8.68
CA ASN A 2 -22.93 -26.66 -8.63
C ASN A 2 -21.68 -26.06 -7.95
N ASN A 3 -20.67 -25.68 -8.73
CA ASN A 3 -19.44 -25.08 -8.21
C ASN A 3 -19.64 -23.56 -8.10
N ASN A 4 -20.37 -23.13 -7.09
CA ASN A 4 -20.32 -21.74 -6.63
C ASN A 4 -18.91 -21.49 -6.06
N SER A 5 -17.99 -21.02 -6.91
CA SER A 5 -16.76 -20.40 -6.44
C SER A 5 -17.17 -19.14 -5.69
N ILE A 6 -17.22 -19.22 -4.38
CA ILE A 6 -17.34 -18.07 -3.49
C ILE A 6 -16.11 -17.21 -3.80
N GLY A 7 -16.29 -16.23 -4.67
CA GLY A 7 -15.26 -15.24 -4.98
C GLY A 7 -14.74 -14.69 -3.66
N ASN A 8 -13.42 -14.69 -3.48
CA ASN A 8 -12.75 -14.30 -2.24
C ASN A 8 -13.42 -13.07 -1.64
N LYS A 9 -14.25 -13.28 -0.60
CA LYS A 9 -14.99 -12.23 0.10
C LYS A 9 -14.06 -11.25 0.83
N TYR A 10 -12.79 -11.61 0.93
CA TYR A 10 -11.77 -10.87 1.66
C TYR A 10 -10.56 -10.66 0.75
N PRO A 11 -9.96 -9.46 0.78
CA PRO A 11 -8.70 -9.24 0.09
C PRO A 11 -7.66 -10.25 0.60
N PRO A 12 -6.78 -10.78 -0.28
CA PRO A 12 -5.66 -11.60 0.14
C PRO A 12 -4.90 -10.97 1.30
N GLN A 13 -4.39 -11.78 2.24
CA GLN A 13 -3.64 -11.29 3.40
C GLN A 13 -2.52 -10.30 3.01
N THR A 14 -1.85 -10.58 1.88
CA THR A 14 -0.83 -9.69 1.29
C THR A 14 -1.35 -8.27 1.02
N HIS A 15 -2.58 -8.12 0.53
CA HIS A 15 -3.15 -6.79 0.26
C HIS A 15 -3.45 -6.05 1.56
N VAL A 16 -3.87 -6.76 2.60
CA VAL A 16 -4.09 -6.17 3.92
C VAL A 16 -2.77 -5.63 4.47
N ILE A 17 -1.70 -6.41 4.38
CA ILE A 17 -0.35 -6.03 4.81
C ILE A 17 0.14 -4.79 4.05
N ILE A 18 0.05 -4.78 2.72
CA ILE A 18 0.40 -3.61 1.89
C ILE A 18 -0.38 -2.37 2.35
N SER A 19 -1.69 -2.52 2.56
CA SER A 19 -2.56 -1.41 2.96
C SER A 19 -2.19 -0.83 4.34
N ALA A 20 -1.78 -1.68 5.28
CA ALA A 20 -1.41 -1.27 6.63
C ALA A 20 -0.08 -0.50 6.60
N ASN A 21 0.94 -1.10 5.99
CA ASN A 21 2.26 -0.52 5.84
C ASN A 21 2.23 0.86 5.15
N LEU A 22 1.47 1.00 4.06
CA LEU A 22 1.33 2.30 3.36
C LEU A 22 0.66 3.37 4.22
N ARG A 23 -0.36 3.00 5.02
CA ARG A 23 -1.05 3.93 5.92
C ARG A 23 -0.12 4.43 7.03
N VAL A 24 0.72 3.55 7.58
CA VAL A 24 1.71 3.91 8.60
C VAL A 24 2.76 4.85 8.02
N LEU A 25 3.34 4.54 6.86
CA LEU A 25 4.31 5.39 6.16
C LEU A 25 3.76 6.80 5.90
N ARG A 26 2.51 6.90 5.41
CA ARG A 26 1.86 8.20 5.19
C ARG A 26 1.59 8.94 6.51
N GLY A 27 1.13 8.22 7.53
CA GLY A 27 0.88 8.76 8.87
C GLY A 27 2.15 9.33 9.51
N HIS A 28 3.27 8.62 9.39
CA HIS A 28 4.57 9.06 9.89
C HIS A 28 5.04 10.36 9.25
N LYS A 29 4.94 10.48 7.92
CA LYS A 29 5.26 11.72 7.20
C LYS A 29 4.27 12.86 7.46
N LYS A 30 3.11 12.60 8.09
CA LYS A 30 2.02 13.57 8.35
C LYS A 30 1.52 14.29 7.08
N ILE A 31 1.50 13.57 5.96
CA ILE A 31 1.10 14.11 4.65
C ILE A 31 -0.27 13.60 4.21
N SER A 32 -0.94 14.41 3.39
CA SER A 32 -2.20 14.02 2.80
C SER A 32 -2.01 12.97 1.72
N ARG A 33 -3.06 12.19 1.45
CA ARG A 33 -3.08 11.25 0.32
C ARG A 33 -2.86 11.97 -1.02
N GLY A 34 -3.36 13.20 -1.15
CA GLY A 34 -3.18 14.04 -2.34
C GLY A 34 -1.71 14.36 -2.59
N ALA A 35 -0.97 14.75 -1.55
CA ALA A 35 0.45 15.06 -1.64
C ALA A 35 1.27 13.84 -2.05
N VAL A 36 1.05 12.67 -1.42
CA VAL A 36 1.72 11.42 -1.81
C VAL A 36 1.45 11.09 -3.27
N ALA A 37 0.18 11.15 -3.70
CA ALA A 37 -0.21 10.80 -5.06
C ALA A 37 0.43 11.73 -6.11
N TYR A 38 0.46 13.04 -5.82
CA TYR A 38 1.13 14.04 -6.65
C TYR A 38 2.63 13.74 -6.79
N GLU A 39 3.33 13.55 -5.68
CA GLU A 39 4.78 13.29 -5.69
C GLU A 39 5.13 11.94 -6.34
N ALA A 40 4.33 10.91 -6.11
CA ALA A 40 4.48 9.60 -6.74
C ALA A 40 3.99 9.57 -8.21
N GLN A 41 3.47 10.67 -8.75
CA GLN A 41 2.93 10.75 -10.13
C GLN A 41 1.85 9.70 -10.42
N ILE A 42 0.95 9.49 -9.46
CA ILE A 42 -0.21 8.60 -9.56
C ILE A 42 -1.51 9.35 -9.23
N SER A 43 -2.66 8.77 -9.57
CA SER A 43 -3.94 9.35 -9.16
C SER A 43 -4.20 9.12 -7.68
N VAL A 44 -4.90 10.06 -7.02
CA VAL A 44 -5.35 9.92 -5.62
C VAL A 44 -6.20 8.66 -5.44
N THR A 45 -7.01 8.31 -6.44
CA THR A 45 -7.80 7.08 -6.47
C THR A 45 -6.93 5.83 -6.45
N THR A 46 -5.80 5.83 -7.16
CA THR A 46 -4.84 4.71 -7.17
C THR A 46 -4.25 4.51 -5.78
N LEU A 47 -3.76 5.58 -5.15
CA LEU A 47 -3.23 5.48 -3.79
C LEU A 47 -4.31 5.05 -2.79
N ARG A 48 -5.54 5.54 -2.93
CA ARG A 48 -6.67 5.14 -2.08
C ARG A 48 -6.93 3.65 -2.20
N LYS A 49 -6.92 3.07 -3.40
CA LYS A 49 -7.10 1.63 -3.62
C LYS A 49 -6.02 0.81 -2.91
N LEU A 50 -4.75 1.21 -3.07
CA LEU A 50 -3.63 0.58 -2.37
C LEU A 50 -3.79 0.62 -0.84
N GLU A 51 -4.11 1.78 -0.27
CA GLU A 51 -4.32 1.94 1.18
C GLU A 51 -5.59 1.27 1.72
N LEU A 52 -6.52 0.86 0.85
CA LEU A 52 -7.70 0.07 1.21
C LEU A 52 -7.50 -1.44 0.97
N GLY A 53 -6.36 -1.87 0.42
CA GLY A 53 -6.09 -3.27 0.07
C GLY A 53 -6.78 -3.73 -1.22
N ASP A 54 -7.29 -2.81 -2.05
CA ASP A 54 -7.73 -3.09 -3.42
C ASP A 54 -6.53 -3.09 -4.38
N CYS A 55 -5.53 -3.93 -4.09
CA CYS A 55 -4.30 -4.00 -4.87
C CYS A 55 -4.51 -4.70 -6.22
N ALA A 56 -5.51 -5.59 -6.34
CA ALA A 56 -5.78 -6.33 -7.58
C ALA A 56 -6.17 -5.42 -8.75
N SER A 57 -6.76 -4.26 -8.48
CA SER A 57 -7.18 -3.30 -9.50
C SER A 57 -6.13 -2.21 -9.80
N VAL A 58 -4.91 -2.36 -9.26
CA VAL A 58 -3.81 -1.42 -9.40
C VAL A 58 -2.61 -2.11 -10.03
N SER A 59 -2.00 -1.47 -11.03
CA SER A 59 -0.76 -1.95 -11.62
C SER A 59 0.37 -1.97 -10.59
N ILE A 60 1.15 -3.06 -10.56
CA ILE A 60 2.29 -3.22 -9.64
C ILE A 60 3.31 -2.07 -9.77
N TRP A 61 3.46 -1.51 -10.97
CA TRP A 61 4.34 -0.35 -11.19
C TRP A 61 3.91 0.88 -10.38
N ARG A 62 2.60 1.05 -10.14
CA ARG A 62 2.08 2.14 -9.30
C ARG A 62 2.36 1.93 -7.82
N LEU A 63 2.44 0.68 -7.36
CA LEU A 63 2.93 0.38 -6.03
C LEU A 63 4.42 0.78 -5.92
N PHE A 64 5.23 0.46 -6.93
CA PHE A 64 6.65 0.82 -6.93
C PHE A 64 6.89 2.33 -7.00
N ASP A 65 6.07 3.07 -7.74
CA ASP A 65 6.11 4.55 -7.74
C ASP A 65 5.91 5.10 -6.31
N VAL A 66 4.98 4.51 -5.54
CA VAL A 66 4.73 4.88 -4.14
C VAL A 66 5.89 4.48 -3.24
N CYS A 67 6.46 3.29 -3.40
CA CYS A 67 7.66 2.85 -2.66
C CYS A 67 8.83 3.81 -2.87
N LYS A 68 9.07 4.21 -4.13
CA LYS A 68 10.12 5.17 -4.50
C LYS A 68 9.93 6.52 -3.79
N TYR A 69 8.69 7.02 -3.74
CA TYR A 69 8.38 8.25 -3.01
C TYR A 69 8.69 8.14 -1.50
N PHE A 70 8.34 7.01 -0.88
CA PHE A 70 8.66 6.76 0.52
C PHE A 70 10.12 6.40 0.76
N LYS A 71 10.92 6.20 -0.30
CA LYS A 71 12.31 5.71 -0.25
C LYS A 71 12.41 4.37 0.49
N VAL A 72 11.51 3.45 0.16
CA VAL A 72 11.45 2.11 0.74
C VAL A 72 11.53 1.03 -0.32
N GLU A 73 12.00 -0.14 0.07
CA GLU A 73 12.08 -1.30 -0.81
C GLU A 73 10.71 -1.99 -0.95
N PRO A 74 10.25 -2.39 -2.16
CA PRO A 74 8.90 -2.93 -2.32
C PRO A 74 8.59 -4.20 -1.51
N HIS A 75 9.62 -5.03 -1.22
CA HIS A 75 9.42 -6.26 -0.48
C HIS A 75 9.08 -6.03 1.00
N THR A 76 9.47 -4.89 1.58
CA THR A 76 9.14 -4.56 2.98
C THR A 76 7.65 -4.33 3.17
N LEU A 77 6.94 -3.87 2.13
CA LEU A 77 5.49 -3.71 2.14
C LEU A 77 4.74 -5.05 2.21
N LEU A 78 5.42 -6.18 2.04
CA LEU A 78 4.84 -7.52 2.12
C LEU A 78 5.02 -8.14 3.52
N ILE A 79 5.79 -7.50 4.41
CA ILE A 79 6.07 -7.97 5.76
C ILE A 79 5.07 -7.34 6.72
N ASP A 80 4.32 -8.18 7.44
CA ASP A 80 3.29 -7.73 8.37
C ASP A 80 3.91 -6.92 9.52
N GLY A 81 3.30 -5.76 9.81
CA GLY A 81 3.75 -4.83 10.85
C GLY A 81 5.16 -4.22 10.69
N TYR A 82 5.79 -4.34 9.52
CA TYR A 82 7.19 -3.91 9.34
C TYR A 82 7.44 -2.45 9.73
N TYR A 83 6.52 -1.55 9.38
CA TYR A 83 6.64 -0.12 9.68
C TYR A 83 6.01 0.30 11.01
N ASP A 84 5.47 -0.64 11.78
CA ASP A 84 5.01 -0.35 13.15
C ASP A 84 6.21 -0.13 14.10
N ASP A 85 7.37 -0.71 13.77
CA ASP A 85 8.64 -0.42 14.44
C ASP A 85 9.22 0.91 13.92
N PRO A 86 9.38 1.93 14.79
CA PRO A 86 9.98 3.21 14.40
C PRO A 86 11.38 3.10 13.81
N ALA A 87 12.14 2.05 14.14
CA ALA A 87 13.48 1.83 13.59
C ALA A 87 13.46 1.54 12.08
N ASN A 88 12.33 1.06 11.55
CA ASN A 88 12.15 0.75 10.13
C ASN A 88 11.58 1.92 9.32
N LEU A 89 11.18 3.02 9.97
CA LEU A 89 10.62 4.17 9.28
C LEU A 89 11.72 4.92 8.51
N PRO A 90 11.44 5.33 7.25
CA PRO A 90 12.40 6.11 6.49
C PRO A 90 12.61 7.48 7.15
N ILE A 91 13.88 7.90 7.24
CA ILE A 91 14.26 9.20 7.80
C ILE A 91 13.63 10.32 6.95
N LEU A 92 13.02 11.31 7.63
CA LEU A 92 12.32 12.45 7.04
C LEU A 92 13.27 13.43 6.32
#